data_AF-A0A928EKT6-F1
#
_entry.id   AF-A0A928EKT6-F1
#
_cell.length_a   1.000
_cell.length_b   1.000
_cell.length_c   1.000
_cell.angle_alpha   90.00
_cell.angle_beta   90.00
_cell.angle_gamma   90.00
#
_symmetry.space_group_name_H-M   'P 1'
#
loop_
_entity.id
_entity.type
_entity.pdbx_description
1 polymer ?
#
loop_
_entity_poly.entity_id
_entity_poly.type
_entity_poly.pdbx_seq_one_letter_code
_entity_poly.pdbx_strand_id
1 'polypeptide(L)'
;MKKFWEDFKNFIKRGNVVDMAVGVAVASAFTAIVTAFTKGFISPLLALLTGESGMEEMKWIIREAVVETVDGVETVVVAEVAILWGAFVQALINFLIIAFALFLVIRIAGAITARAAKLTNEVKNKLSGADEEAEAAAKAAEEAAKAAAEAEAAAKAEAEAAKEAEKEAQLDLLREIRDLLKEKQ
;
A
#
# COMPACT_ATOMS: atom_id res chain seq x y z
N MET A 1 -21.09 13.70 -15.94
CA MET A 1 -19.66 13.90 -15.62
C MET A 1 -19.40 14.44 -14.21
N LYS A 2 -20.14 15.44 -13.69
CA LYS A 2 -19.93 15.95 -12.32
C LYS A 2 -20.09 14.89 -11.22
N LYS A 3 -21.13 14.05 -11.34
CA LYS A 3 -21.43 12.96 -10.39
C LYS A 3 -20.29 11.94 -10.26
N PHE A 4 -19.69 11.55 -11.38
CA PHE A 4 -18.53 10.65 -11.40
C PHE A 4 -17.31 11.24 -10.68
N TRP A 5 -17.04 12.54 -10.87
CA TRP A 5 -15.93 13.22 -10.18
C TRP A 5 -16.18 13.38 -8.67
N GLU A 6 -17.43 13.59 -8.24
CA GLU A 6 -17.80 13.56 -6.81
C GLU A 6 -17.63 12.16 -6.21
N ASP A 7 -18.09 11.12 -6.91
CA ASP A 7 -17.95 9.73 -6.49
C ASP A 7 -16.47 9.32 -6.42
N PHE A 8 -15.66 9.75 -7.40
CA PHE A 8 -14.21 9.53 -7.41
C PHE A 8 -13.50 10.26 -6.25
N LYS A 9 -13.87 11.52 -5.98
CA LYS A 9 -13.35 12.27 -4.84
C LYS A 9 -13.74 11.60 -3.52
N ASN A 10 -14.98 11.12 -3.39
CA ASN A 10 -15.44 10.38 -2.22
C ASN A 10 -14.77 9.02 -2.07
N PHE A 11 -14.37 8.39 -3.18
CA PHE A 11 -13.59 7.16 -3.18
C PHE A 11 -12.14 7.37 -2.73
N ILE A 12 -11.43 8.37 -3.24
CA ILE A 12 -10.06 8.71 -2.81
C ILE A 12 -10.04 9.18 -1.36
N LYS A 13 -11.09 9.85 -0.87
CA LYS A 13 -11.19 10.23 0.54
C LYS A 13 -11.23 9.03 1.49
N ARG A 14 -11.42 7.80 1.00
CA ARG A 14 -11.26 6.60 1.82
C ARG A 14 -9.77 6.41 2.10
N GLY A 15 -9.32 6.78 3.30
CA GLY A 15 -7.90 6.71 3.70
C GLY A 15 -7.25 5.36 3.43
N ASN A 16 -7.96 4.26 3.70
CA ASN A 16 -7.50 2.89 3.43
C ASN A 16 -7.12 2.63 1.94
N VAL A 17 -7.75 3.32 0.98
CA VAL A 17 -7.46 3.17 -0.45
C VAL A 17 -6.21 3.94 -0.85
N VAL A 18 -6.05 5.16 -0.31
CA VAL A 18 -4.89 6.02 -0.62
C VAL A 18 -3.63 5.43 -0.03
N ASP A 19 -3.65 4.96 1.21
CA ASP A 19 -2.48 4.38 1.86
C ASP A 19 -2.03 3.09 1.16
N MET A 20 -2.98 2.25 0.75
CA MET A 20 -2.68 1.06 -0.06
C MET A 20 -2.13 1.44 -1.45
N ALA A 21 -2.72 2.43 -2.12
CA ALA A 21 -2.29 2.88 -3.44
C ALA A 21 -0.88 3.47 -3.42
N VAL A 22 -0.56 4.30 -2.43
CA VAL A 22 0.78 4.86 -2.22
C VAL A 22 1.78 3.75 -1.94
N GLY A 23 1.43 2.77 -1.09
CA GLY A 23 2.27 1.61 -0.82
C GLY A 23 2.64 0.82 -2.09
N VAL A 24 1.66 0.52 -2.94
CA VAL A 24 1.88 -0.21 -4.21
C VAL A 24 2.67 0.63 -5.22
N ALA A 25 2.40 1.93 -5.32
CA ALA A 25 3.12 2.84 -6.21
C ALA A 25 4.60 2.93 -5.83
N VAL A 26 4.91 3.10 -4.54
CA VAL A 26 6.30 3.16 -4.05
C VAL A 26 7.00 1.81 -4.21
N ALA A 27 6.31 0.70 -3.93
CA ALA A 27 6.88 -0.65 -4.08
C ALA A 27 7.27 -0.97 -5.54
N SER A 28 6.41 -0.61 -6.50
CA SER A 28 6.69 -0.83 -7.93
C SER A 28 7.82 0.07 -8.43
N ALA A 29 7.85 1.34 -8.04
CA ALA A 29 8.93 2.27 -8.38
C ALA A 29 10.28 1.83 -7.80
N PHE A 30 10.31 1.41 -6.53
CA PHE A 30 11.53 0.93 -5.88
C PHE A 30 12.08 -0.34 -6.57
N THR A 31 11.20 -1.31 -6.85
CA THR A 31 11.59 -2.53 -7.56
C THR A 31 12.16 -2.22 -8.96
N ALA A 32 11.59 -1.24 -9.66
CA ALA A 32 12.09 -0.77 -10.95
C ALA A 32 13.50 -0.17 -10.86
N ILE A 33 13.77 0.65 -9.83
CA ILE A 33 15.10 1.24 -9.60
C ILE A 33 16.14 0.14 -9.35
N VAL A 34 15.83 -0.82 -8.46
CA VAL A 34 16.76 -1.92 -8.17
C VAL A 34 16.98 -2.78 -9.41
N THR A 35 15.93 -3.08 -10.17
CA THR A 35 16.05 -3.83 -11.43
C THR A 35 16.90 -3.08 -12.46
N ALA A 36 16.74 -1.76 -12.59
CA ALA A 36 17.55 -0.94 -13.48
C ALA A 36 19.03 -0.92 -13.06
N PHE A 37 19.31 -0.89 -11.75
CA PHE A 37 20.67 -1.01 -11.22
C PHE A 37 21.27 -2.39 -11.53
N THR A 38 20.54 -3.46 -11.26
CA THR A 38 21.01 -4.82 -11.56
C THR A 38 21.29 -4.98 -13.05
N LYS A 39 20.36 -4.56 -13.92
CA LYS A 39 20.53 -4.66 -15.37
C LYS A 39 21.62 -3.74 -15.91
N GLY A 40 21.78 -2.55 -15.33
CA GLY A 40 22.73 -1.54 -15.81
C GLY A 40 24.17 -1.74 -15.34
N PHE A 41 24.37 -2.32 -14.15
CA PHE A 41 25.71 -2.50 -13.56
C PHE A 41 26.08 -3.96 -13.38
N ILE A 42 25.18 -4.77 -12.82
CA ILE A 42 25.48 -6.16 -12.46
C ILE A 42 25.47 -7.06 -13.69
N SER A 43 24.47 -6.97 -14.57
CA SER A 43 24.42 -7.79 -15.80
C SER A 43 25.67 -7.59 -16.69
N PRO A 44 26.16 -6.37 -16.96
CA PRO A 44 27.40 -6.18 -17.72
C PRO A 44 28.64 -6.71 -17.00
N LEU A 45 28.74 -6.54 -15.67
CA LEU A 45 29.84 -7.11 -14.88
C LEU A 45 29.85 -8.64 -14.93
N LEU A 46 28.67 -9.26 -14.87
CA LEU A 46 28.53 -10.70 -15.00
C LEU A 46 28.82 -11.16 -16.44
N ALA A 47 28.37 -10.42 -17.45
CA ALA A 47 28.65 -10.71 -18.85
C ALA A 47 30.16 -10.72 -19.13
N LEU A 48 30.91 -9.75 -18.59
CA LEU A 48 32.38 -9.75 -18.68
C LEU A 48 33.03 -11.00 -18.07
N LEU A 49 32.40 -11.59 -17.05
CA LEU A 49 32.90 -12.81 -16.40
C LEU A 49 32.45 -14.10 -17.12
N THR A 50 31.26 -14.11 -17.71
CA THR A 50 30.69 -15.28 -18.42
C THR A 50 31.00 -15.33 -19.91
N GLY A 51 31.57 -14.27 -20.49
CA GLY A 51 31.91 -14.17 -21.92
C GLY A 51 30.96 -13.29 -22.73
N GLU A 52 31.30 -13.10 -24.01
CA GLU A 52 30.76 -12.06 -24.92
C GLU A 52 29.23 -12.11 -25.12
N SER A 53 28.60 -13.27 -24.95
CA SER A 53 27.15 -13.49 -25.11
C SER A 53 26.32 -13.21 -23.83
N GLY A 54 26.96 -12.93 -22.70
CA GLY A 54 26.26 -12.71 -21.45
C GLY A 54 25.53 -13.95 -20.92
N MET A 55 25.07 -13.87 -19.67
CA MET A 55 24.42 -15.01 -19.01
C MET A 55 23.02 -15.28 -19.56
N GLU A 56 22.36 -14.26 -20.15
CA GLU A 56 20.97 -14.34 -20.63
C GLU A 56 20.81 -15.19 -21.90
N GLU A 57 21.84 -15.22 -22.75
CA GLU A 57 21.84 -15.94 -24.03
C GLU A 57 22.22 -17.42 -23.91
N MET A 58 22.61 -17.85 -22.70
CA MET A 58 22.90 -19.26 -22.44
C MET A 58 21.62 -20.09 -22.54
N LYS A 59 21.51 -20.80 -23.66
CA LYS A 59 20.36 -21.61 -24.01
C LYS A 59 20.79 -23.04 -24.30
N TRP A 60 20.01 -24.01 -23.83
CA TRP A 60 20.16 -25.40 -24.23
C TRP A 60 19.12 -25.70 -25.30
N ILE A 61 19.58 -25.87 -26.54
CA ILE A 61 18.75 -26.21 -27.70
C ILE A 61 18.35 -27.68 -27.59
N ILE A 62 17.04 -27.94 -27.46
CA ILE A 62 16.48 -29.30 -27.45
C ILE A 62 16.08 -29.72 -28.86
N ARG A 63 15.64 -28.76 -29.68
CA ARG A 63 15.36 -28.94 -31.10
C ARG A 63 15.97 -27.78 -31.88
N GLU A 64 16.94 -28.09 -32.74
CA GLU A 64 17.55 -27.12 -33.62
C GLU A 64 16.50 -26.56 -34.59
N ALA A 65 16.57 -25.25 -34.85
CA ALA A 65 15.72 -24.61 -35.83
C ALA A 65 16.02 -25.20 -37.22
N VAL A 66 14.99 -25.68 -37.91
CA VAL A 66 15.12 -26.05 -39.32
C VAL A 66 14.94 -24.75 -40.11
N VAL A 67 16.07 -24.20 -40.56
CA VAL A 67 16.13 -23.10 -41.51
C VAL A 67 16.13 -23.69 -42.91
N GLU A 68 15.08 -23.42 -43.68
CA GLU A 68 15.12 -23.65 -45.13
C GLU A 68 15.46 -22.34 -45.82
N THR A 69 16.49 -22.38 -46.67
CA THR A 69 16.87 -21.26 -47.54
C THR A 69 16.05 -21.37 -48.82
N VAL A 70 14.99 -20.58 -48.94
CA VAL A 70 14.30 -20.36 -50.22
C VAL A 70 14.65 -18.94 -50.66
N ASP A 71 15.26 -18.80 -51.83
CA ASP A 71 15.61 -17.52 -52.48
C ASP A 71 16.51 -16.56 -51.66
N GLY A 72 17.51 -17.10 -50.94
CA GLY A 72 18.52 -16.28 -50.24
C GLY A 72 17.99 -15.53 -49.02
N VAL A 73 16.75 -15.82 -48.58
CA VAL A 73 16.18 -15.35 -47.33
C VAL A 73 16.05 -16.56 -46.40
N GLU A 74 16.79 -16.56 -45.30
CA GLU A 74 16.66 -17.56 -44.25
C GLU A 74 15.27 -17.43 -43.61
N THR A 75 14.38 -18.37 -43.92
CA THR A 75 13.06 -18.42 -43.29
C THR A 75 13.02 -19.59 -42.32
N VAL A 76 12.76 -19.27 -41.05
CA VAL A 76 12.63 -20.26 -39.97
C VAL A 76 11.30 -20.97 -40.14
N VAL A 77 11.33 -22.21 -40.65
CA VAL A 77 10.12 -23.02 -40.90
C VAL A 77 9.60 -23.65 -39.59
N VAL A 78 10.51 -23.93 -38.65
CA VAL A 78 10.18 -24.43 -37.31
C VAL A 78 10.97 -23.63 -36.27
N ALA A 79 10.25 -22.96 -35.36
CA ALA A 79 10.85 -22.20 -34.28
C ALA A 79 11.77 -23.08 -33.40
N GLU A 80 12.92 -22.53 -33.04
CA GLU A 80 13.86 -23.16 -32.10
C GLU A 80 13.15 -23.44 -30.76
N VAL A 81 13.30 -24.65 -30.24
CA VAL A 81 12.88 -24.98 -28.87
C VAL A 81 14.13 -25.09 -28.03
N ALA A 82 14.43 -24.02 -27.30
CA ALA A 82 15.56 -23.96 -26.40
C ALA A 82 15.13 -23.62 -24.97
N ILE A 83 15.76 -24.26 -23.99
CA ILE A 83 15.64 -23.89 -22.58
C ILE A 83 16.61 -22.75 -22.32
N LEU A 84 16.06 -21.55 -22.13
CA LEU A 84 16.78 -20.33 -21.76
C LEU A 84 17.12 -20.35 -20.26
N TRP A 85 18.00 -21.28 -19.85
CA TRP A 85 18.41 -21.40 -18.44
C TRP A 85 19.19 -20.17 -17.97
N GLY A 86 19.88 -19.50 -18.89
CA GLY A 86 20.57 -18.24 -18.68
C GLY A 86 19.68 -17.13 -18.12
N ALA A 87 18.55 -16.88 -18.79
CA ALA A 87 17.55 -15.90 -18.35
C ALA A 87 16.96 -16.24 -16.97
N PHE A 88 16.81 -17.54 -16.65
CA PHE A 88 16.34 -17.97 -15.33
C PHE A 88 17.37 -17.67 -14.22
N VAL A 89 18.65 -17.99 -14.44
CA VAL A 89 19.71 -17.69 -13.48
C VAL A 89 19.86 -16.18 -13.29
N GLN A 90 19.75 -15.40 -14.37
CA GLN A 90 19.76 -13.94 -14.29
C GLN A 90 18.58 -13.38 -13.49
N ALA A 91 17.37 -13.92 -13.68
CA ALA A 91 16.20 -13.56 -12.88
C ALA A 91 16.39 -13.91 -11.39
N LEU A 92 17.02 -15.05 -11.11
CA LEU A 92 17.33 -15.48 -9.74
C LEU A 92 18.33 -14.53 -9.06
N ILE A 93 19.39 -14.12 -9.77
CA ILE A 93 20.36 -13.14 -9.27
C ILE A 93 19.66 -11.80 -8.99
N ASN A 94 18.81 -11.32 -9.90
CA ASN A 94 18.07 -10.08 -9.69
C ASN A 94 17.14 -10.17 -8.46
N PHE A 95 16.45 -11.29 -8.28
CA PHE A 95 15.62 -11.53 -7.09
C PHE A 95 16.44 -11.48 -5.80
N LEU A 96 17.61 -12.13 -5.76
CA LEU A 96 18.48 -12.10 -4.58
C LEU A 96 18.98 -10.69 -4.26
N ILE A 97 19.32 -9.89 -5.28
CA ILE A 97 19.75 -8.50 -5.10
C ILE A 97 18.60 -7.64 -4.57
N ILE A 98 17.40 -7.77 -5.11
CA ILE A 98 16.21 -7.05 -4.63
C ILE A 98 15.90 -7.43 -3.18
N ALA A 99 15.94 -8.73 -2.84
CA ALA A 99 15.73 -9.21 -1.49
C ALA A 99 16.79 -8.64 -0.52
N PHE A 100 18.06 -8.63 -0.93
CA PHE A 100 19.15 -8.07 -0.14
C PHE A 100 19.03 -6.55 0.04
N ALA A 101 18.67 -5.82 -1.01
CA ALA A 101 18.43 -4.38 -0.94
C ALA A 101 17.26 -4.05 0.01
N LEU A 102 16.16 -4.80 -0.07
CA LEU A 102 15.02 -4.63 0.82
C LEU A 102 15.39 -4.95 2.27
N PHE A 103 16.17 -6.01 2.50
CA PHE A 103 16.70 -6.35 3.82
C PHE A 103 17.54 -5.22 4.40
N LEU A 104 18.45 -4.63 3.62
CA LEU A 104 19.25 -3.47 4.03
C LEU A 104 18.39 -2.29 4.44
N VAL A 105 17.38 -1.95 3.63
CA VAL A 105 16.46 -0.83 3.93
C VAL A 105 15.72 -1.07 5.24
N ILE A 106 15.15 -2.27 5.44
CA ILE A 106 14.44 -2.63 6.68
C ILE A 106 15.40 -2.61 7.88
N ARG A 107 16.62 -3.12 7.71
CA ARG A 107 17.65 -3.17 8.75
C ARG A 107 18.11 -1.78 9.18
N ILE A 108 18.26 -0.86 8.22
CA ILE A 108 18.63 0.53 8.47
C ILE A 108 17.46 1.27 9.13
N ALA A 109 16.24 1.12 8.60
CA ALA A 109 15.04 1.71 9.18
C ALA A 109 14.85 1.26 10.65
N GLY A 110 14.96 -0.04 10.92
CA GLY A 110 14.90 -0.60 12.27
C GLY A 110 16.05 -0.16 13.18
N ALA A 111 17.25 0.06 12.64
CA ALA A 111 18.38 0.59 13.40
C ALA A 111 18.18 2.06 13.78
N ILE A 112 17.62 2.87 12.88
CA ILE A 112 17.33 4.29 13.10
C ILE A 112 16.22 4.43 14.14
N THR A 113 15.13 3.67 14.03
CA THR A 113 14.04 3.71 15.01
C THR A 113 14.49 3.23 16.39
N ALA A 114 15.34 2.19 16.47
CA ALA A 114 15.92 1.74 17.74
C ALA A 114 16.83 2.81 18.38
N ARG A 115 17.64 3.53 17.59
CA ARG A 115 18.47 4.63 18.08
C ARG A 115 17.62 5.84 18.51
N ALA A 116 16.60 6.19 17.73
CA ALA A 116 15.67 7.26 18.08
C ALA A 116 14.90 6.94 19.36
N ALA A 117 14.40 5.70 19.51
CA ALA A 117 13.73 5.26 20.73
C ALA A 117 14.66 5.31 21.95
N LYS A 118 15.94 4.96 21.80
CA LYS A 118 16.93 5.04 22.89
C LYS A 118 17.20 6.49 23.32
N LEU A 119 17.33 7.40 22.36
CA LEU A 119 17.50 8.84 22.62
C LEU A 119 16.25 9.43 23.27
N THR A 120 15.05 9.09 22.78
CA THR A 120 13.78 9.51 23.38
C THR A 120 13.64 8.96 24.80
N ASN A 121 14.05 7.72 25.07
CA ASN A 121 14.02 7.15 26.41
C ASN A 121 15.08 7.76 27.34
N GLU A 122 16.28 8.08 26.86
CA GLU A 122 17.29 8.77 27.65
C GLU A 122 16.92 10.22 27.95
N VAL A 123 16.29 10.91 26.99
CA VAL A 123 15.74 12.26 27.16
C VAL A 123 14.52 12.21 28.09
N LYS A 124 13.60 11.24 27.92
CA LYS A 124 12.47 11.00 28.83
C LYS A 124 12.93 10.61 30.23
N ASN A 125 14.01 9.83 30.40
CA ASN A 125 14.51 9.45 31.73
C ASN A 125 15.27 10.60 32.42
N LYS A 126 15.84 11.54 31.65
CA LYS A 126 16.42 12.78 32.18
C LYS A 126 15.38 13.86 32.43
N LEU A 127 14.33 13.90 31.61
CA LEU A 127 13.19 14.79 31.78
C LEU A 127 12.16 14.22 32.76
N SER A 128 12.06 12.92 33.03
CA SER A 128 11.10 12.35 33.99
C SER A 128 11.39 12.74 35.43
N GLY A 129 12.61 13.20 35.73
CA GLY A 129 12.89 13.91 36.98
C GLY A 129 12.23 15.30 37.08
N ALA A 130 11.65 15.82 35.99
CA ALA A 130 10.95 17.09 35.87
C ALA A 130 9.55 16.97 35.23
N ASP A 131 9.24 15.87 34.53
CA ASP A 131 8.02 15.64 33.76
C ASP A 131 6.97 14.83 34.53
N GLU A 132 7.22 14.31 35.74
CA GLU A 132 6.14 13.68 36.54
C GLU A 132 4.95 14.63 36.75
N GLU A 133 5.21 15.94 36.88
CA GLU A 133 4.17 16.99 36.98
C GLU A 133 3.55 17.35 35.61
N ALA A 134 4.30 17.25 34.52
CA ALA A 134 3.82 17.61 33.16
C ALA A 134 3.07 16.45 32.48
N GLU A 135 3.47 15.20 32.73
CA GLU A 135 2.86 13.97 32.20
C GLU A 135 1.51 13.69 32.88
N ALA A 136 1.30 14.13 34.14
CA ALA A 136 0.00 14.12 34.81
C ALA A 136 -0.98 15.12 34.17
N ALA A 137 -0.52 16.32 33.81
CA ALA A 137 -1.33 17.33 33.14
C ALA A 137 -1.68 16.95 31.69
N ALA A 138 -0.74 16.34 30.97
CA ALA A 138 -0.96 15.88 29.59
C ALA A 138 -1.91 14.68 29.52
N LYS A 139 -1.82 13.73 30.46
CA LYS A 139 -2.78 12.62 30.56
C LYS A 139 -4.18 13.11 30.93
N ALA A 140 -4.32 14.07 31.84
CA ALA A 140 -5.62 14.68 32.14
C ALA A 140 -6.22 15.39 30.90
N ALA A 141 -5.39 16.00 30.05
CA ALA A 141 -5.83 16.62 28.80
C ALA A 141 -6.19 15.61 27.70
N GLU A 142 -5.45 14.51 27.58
CA GLU A 142 -5.73 13.42 26.62
C GLU A 142 -6.98 12.62 27.02
N GLU A 143 -7.19 12.41 28.31
CA GLU A 143 -8.38 11.74 28.86
C GLU A 143 -9.63 12.63 28.74
N ALA A 144 -9.50 13.95 28.93
CA ALA A 144 -10.56 14.93 28.65
C ALA A 144 -10.88 15.01 27.13
N ALA A 145 -9.89 14.87 26.25
CA ALA A 145 -10.10 14.86 24.80
C ALA A 145 -10.79 13.58 24.32
N LYS A 146 -10.49 12.43 24.93
CA LYS A 146 -11.17 11.16 24.67
C LYS A 146 -12.61 11.17 25.18
N ALA A 147 -12.84 11.72 26.37
CA ALA A 147 -14.19 11.90 26.93
C ALA A 147 -15.04 12.86 26.08
N ALA A 148 -14.45 13.90 25.49
CA ALA A 148 -15.14 14.79 24.55
C ALA A 148 -15.49 14.10 23.21
N ALA A 149 -14.63 13.20 22.73
CA ALA A 149 -14.89 12.42 21.51
C ALA A 149 -15.98 11.35 21.71
N GLU A 150 -16.04 10.72 22.89
CA GLU A 150 -17.14 9.82 23.27
C GLU A 150 -18.45 10.58 23.56
N ALA A 151 -18.38 11.79 24.13
CA ALA A 151 -19.54 12.67 24.30
C ALA A 151 -20.10 13.19 22.96
N GLU A 152 -19.24 13.46 21.96
CA GLU A 152 -19.69 13.84 20.60
C GLU A 152 -20.32 12.66 19.85
N ALA A 153 -19.84 11.43 20.09
CA ALA A 153 -20.43 10.21 19.57
C ALA A 153 -21.79 9.89 20.23
N ALA A 154 -21.91 10.08 21.56
CA ALA A 154 -23.16 9.92 22.29
C ALA A 154 -24.19 10.99 21.91
N ALA A 155 -23.78 12.25 21.74
CA ALA A 155 -24.66 13.34 21.32
C ALA A 155 -25.19 13.17 19.88
N LYS A 156 -24.41 12.57 18.97
CA LYS A 156 -24.90 12.19 17.63
C LYS A 156 -25.88 11.03 17.67
N ALA A 157 -25.67 10.04 18.54
CA ALA A 157 -26.60 8.93 18.74
C ALA A 157 -27.93 9.38 19.37
N GLU A 158 -27.90 10.28 20.37
CA GLU A 158 -29.11 10.88 20.96
C GLU A 158 -29.83 11.82 19.98
N ALA A 159 -29.11 12.55 19.12
CA ALA A 159 -29.71 13.41 18.09
C ALA A 159 -30.36 12.62 16.94
N GLU A 160 -29.91 11.39 16.65
CA GLU A 160 -30.62 10.47 15.74
C GLU A 160 -31.87 9.87 16.42
N ALA A 161 -31.78 9.46 17.69
CA ALA A 161 -32.92 8.90 18.43
C ALA A 161 -34.04 9.93 18.67
N ALA A 162 -33.72 11.19 18.96
CA ALA A 162 -34.71 12.25 19.15
C ALA A 162 -35.48 12.59 17.85
N LYS A 163 -34.82 12.47 16.68
CA LYS A 163 -35.47 12.68 15.37
C LYS A 163 -36.38 11.53 14.98
N GLU A 164 -36.09 10.30 15.42
CA GLU A 164 -37.01 9.16 15.24
C GLU A 164 -38.24 9.29 16.16
N ALA A 165 -38.06 9.68 17.42
CA ALA A 165 -39.17 9.89 18.36
C ALA A 165 -40.13 11.01 17.95
N GLU A 166 -39.61 12.14 17.44
CA GLU A 166 -40.45 13.26 16.98
C GLU A 166 -41.24 12.89 15.71
N LYS A 167 -40.68 12.08 14.81
CA LYS A 167 -41.40 11.52 13.66
C LYS A 167 -42.52 10.57 14.08
N GLU A 168 -42.30 9.76 15.12
CA GLU A 168 -43.30 8.81 15.61
C GLU A 168 -44.48 9.52 16.27
N ALA A 169 -44.23 10.56 17.08
CA ALA A 169 -45.28 11.39 17.68
C ALA A 169 -46.08 12.20 16.64
N GLN A 170 -45.42 12.71 15.58
CA GLN A 170 -46.10 13.38 14.47
C GLN A 170 -46.98 12.40 13.66
N LEU A 171 -46.55 11.14 13.50
CA LEU A 171 -47.34 10.12 12.83
C LEU A 171 -48.60 9.72 13.61
N ASP A 172 -48.54 9.70 14.95
CA ASP A 172 -49.69 9.38 15.78
C ASP A 172 -50.71 10.52 15.87
N LEU A 173 -50.28 11.77 15.98
CA LEU A 173 -51.18 12.93 15.86
C LEU A 173 -51.88 13.00 14.50
N LEU A 174 -51.18 12.64 13.42
CA LEU A 174 -51.78 12.56 12.07
C LEU A 174 -52.74 11.38 11.90
N ARG A 175 -52.62 10.32 12.72
CA ARG A 175 -53.61 9.24 12.80
C ARG A 175 -54.84 9.70 13.57
N GLU A 176 -54.65 10.38 14.70
CA GLU A 176 -55.74 10.87 15.55
C GLU A 176 -56.60 11.95 14.87
N ILE A 177 -55.97 12.92 14.18
CA ILE A 177 -56.71 13.93 13.38
C ILE A 177 -57.47 13.27 12.22
N ARG A 178 -56.89 12.25 11.59
CA ARG A 178 -57.55 11.48 10.51
C ARG A 178 -58.81 10.77 11.02
N ASP A 179 -58.73 10.20 12.22
CA ASP A 179 -59.85 9.47 12.81
C ASP A 179 -60.96 10.43 13.31
N LEU A 180 -60.58 11.57 13.90
CA LEU A 180 -61.53 12.64 14.27
C LEU A 180 -62.22 13.31 13.08
N LEU A 181 -61.53 13.43 11.93
CA LEU A 181 -62.14 13.93 10.68
C LEU A 181 -63.07 12.91 10.03
N LYS A 182 -62.83 11.61 10.20
CA LYS A 182 -63.76 10.54 9.79
C LYS A 182 -65.01 10.47 10.65
N GLU A 183 -64.91 10.83 11.93
CA GLU A 183 -66.04 10.85 12.86
C GLU A 183 -66.95 12.09 12.70
N LYS A 184 -66.46 13.14 12.05
CA LYS A 184 -67.18 14.41 11.80
C LYS A 184 -67.78 14.55 10.39
N GLN A 185 -67.73 13.51 9.56
CA GLN A 185 -68.51 13.40 8.31
C GLN A 185 -69.59 12.35 8.45
#